data_AF-A0A942V8G2-F1
#
_entry.id   AF-A0A942V8G2-F1
#
_cell.length_a   1.000
_cell.length_b   1.000
_cell.length_c   1.000
_cell.angle_alpha   90.00
_cell.angle_beta   90.00
_cell.angle_gamma   90.00
#
_symmetry.space_group_name_H-M   'P 1'
#
loop_
_entity.id
_entity.type
_entity.pdbx_description
1 polymer ?
#
loop_
_entity_poly.entity_id
_entity_poly.type
_entity_poly.pdbx_seq_one_letter_code
_entity_poly.pdbx_strand_id
1 'polypeptide(L)'
;MTNRILSFTKMHGIGNDYIYIDCFKENFTVEDAKKFSPILSDRHFSIGADGIILIMPSDKADVKMRMFNYDGSESEMCGNGIRCVAKYTYDKNISKNNPLKIETLRGILEAKLFIKDEEVDTVEINMDSPILEGLKIPTTINKNPIIDEAIKINGKEYLFTAVSMGNPHAV
;
A
#
# COMPACT_ATOMS: atom_id res chain seq x y z
N MET A 1 -4.81 -16.28 29.08
CA MET A 1 -4.86 -15.39 27.89
C MET A 1 -4.49 -14.00 28.36
N THR A 2 -3.37 -13.45 27.89
CA THR A 2 -3.04 -12.05 28.13
C THR A 2 -3.85 -11.21 27.15
N ASN A 3 -4.81 -10.43 27.66
CA ASN A 3 -5.53 -9.46 26.84
C ASN A 3 -4.57 -8.33 26.49
N ARG A 4 -4.17 -8.26 25.22
CA ARG A 4 -3.38 -7.16 24.67
C ARG A 4 -4.33 -6.13 24.08
N ILE A 5 -4.29 -4.90 24.58
CA ILE A 5 -4.96 -3.75 23.98
C ILE A 5 -4.02 -3.18 22.92
N LEU A 6 -4.55 -2.90 21.73
CA LEU A 6 -3.79 -2.35 20.60
C LEU A 6 -4.51 -1.10 20.10
N SER A 7 -3.83 0.04 20.10
CA SER A 7 -4.35 1.25 19.45
C SER A 7 -4.11 1.15 17.95
N PHE A 8 -5.11 1.54 17.17
CA PHE A 8 -5.00 1.60 15.72
C PHE A 8 -5.76 2.79 15.17
N THR A 9 -5.53 3.12 13.91
CA THR A 9 -6.36 4.07 13.16
C THR A 9 -6.82 3.39 11.88
N LYS A 10 -8.11 3.45 11.59
CA LYS A 10 -8.65 2.93 10.33
C LYS A 10 -8.77 4.10 9.36
N MET A 11 -8.17 3.96 8.18
CA MET A 11 -8.20 4.98 7.14
C MET A 11 -8.46 4.32 5.79
N HIS A 12 -9.00 5.09 4.85
CA HIS A 12 -9.19 4.62 3.48
C HIS A 12 -8.67 5.63 2.45
N GLY A 13 -8.16 5.12 1.34
CA GLY A 13 -7.86 5.89 0.14
C GLY A 13 -8.75 5.42 -0.99
N ILE A 14 -9.75 6.21 -1.39
CA ILE A 14 -10.69 5.89 -2.49
C ILE A 14 -11.35 4.50 -2.30
N GLY A 15 -11.86 4.24 -1.09
CA GLY A 15 -12.56 3.00 -0.75
C GLY A 15 -11.68 1.82 -0.31
N ASN A 16 -10.37 1.83 -0.60
CA ASN A 16 -9.45 0.81 -0.12
C ASN A 16 -8.98 1.15 1.30
N ASP A 17 -9.40 0.33 2.28
CA ASP A 17 -9.26 0.60 3.71
C ASP A 17 -8.29 -0.35 4.43
N TYR A 18 -7.46 0.21 5.32
CA TYR A 18 -6.50 -0.56 6.11
C TYR A 18 -6.57 -0.18 7.59
N ILE A 19 -6.11 -1.10 8.43
CA ILE A 19 -5.83 -0.87 9.85
C ILE A 19 -4.39 -0.40 9.96
N TYR A 20 -4.19 0.86 10.35
CA TYR A 20 -2.87 1.46 10.53
C TYR A 20 -2.42 1.33 11.98
N ILE A 21 -1.23 0.78 12.18
CA ILE A 21 -0.62 0.60 13.49
C ILE A 21 0.65 1.45 13.55
N ASP A 22 0.69 2.33 14.55
CA ASP A 22 1.84 3.19 14.85
C ASP A 22 2.84 2.43 15.71
N CYS A 23 3.86 1.86 15.06
CA CYS A 23 4.91 1.08 15.72
C CYS A 23 5.93 1.95 16.48
N PHE A 24 5.77 3.28 16.50
CA PHE A 24 6.52 4.14 17.43
C PHE A 24 5.93 4.07 18.85
N LYS A 25 4.66 3.68 18.98
CA LYS A 25 3.93 3.59 20.25
C LYS A 25 3.55 2.16 20.61
N GLU A 26 3.20 1.36 19.60
CA GLU A 26 2.74 -0.01 19.78
C GLU A 26 3.88 -1.00 19.51
N ASN A 27 4.12 -1.93 20.42
CA ASN A 27 5.10 -3.02 20.22
C ASN A 27 4.53 -4.13 19.31
N PHE A 28 4.08 -3.78 18.11
CA PHE A 28 3.43 -4.67 17.16
C PHE A 28 4.37 -4.99 16.01
N THR A 29 4.71 -6.27 15.87
CA THR A 29 5.76 -6.72 14.95
C THR A 29 5.21 -7.11 13.58
N VAL A 30 6.11 -7.31 12.62
CA VAL A 30 5.80 -7.90 11.31
C VAL A 30 5.14 -9.28 11.46
N GLU A 31 5.63 -10.10 12.37
CA GLU A 31 5.08 -11.44 12.59
C GLU A 31 3.69 -11.38 13.25
N ASP A 32 3.47 -10.39 14.13
CA ASP A 32 2.12 -10.09 14.62
C ASP A 32 1.19 -9.70 13.46
N ALA A 33 1.64 -8.81 12.57
CA ALA A 33 0.82 -8.37 11.44
C ALA A 33 0.43 -9.52 10.51
N LYS A 34 1.38 -10.40 10.14
CA LYS A 34 1.08 -11.60 9.34
C LYS A 34 0.04 -12.50 10.02
N LYS A 35 0.22 -12.73 11.32
CA LYS A 35 -0.66 -13.60 12.10
C LYS A 35 -2.06 -13.02 12.31
N PHE A 36 -2.15 -11.72 12.57
CA PHE A 36 -3.40 -11.07 12.97
C PHE A 36 -4.11 -10.37 11.82
N SER A 37 -3.49 -10.16 10.66
CA SER A 37 -4.18 -9.55 9.51
C SER A 37 -5.45 -10.32 9.11
N PRO A 38 -5.45 -11.67 9.00
CA PRO A 38 -6.69 -12.43 8.73
C PRO A 38 -7.77 -12.29 9.79
N ILE A 39 -7.38 -12.11 11.05
CA ILE A 39 -8.31 -12.04 12.18
C ILE A 39 -8.89 -10.63 12.32
N LEU A 40 -8.05 -9.60 12.19
CA LEU A 40 -8.45 -8.20 12.37
C LEU A 40 -9.15 -7.65 11.13
N SER A 41 -8.80 -8.15 9.95
CA SER A 41 -9.37 -7.72 8.68
C SER A 41 -10.71 -8.40 8.36
N ASP A 42 -11.14 -9.40 9.13
CA ASP A 42 -12.47 -9.99 8.97
C ASP A 42 -13.56 -8.93 9.22
N ARG A 43 -14.43 -8.71 8.22
CA ARG A 43 -15.44 -7.66 8.25
C ARG A 43 -16.68 -8.01 9.07
N HIS A 44 -16.93 -9.28 9.37
CA HIS A 44 -18.13 -9.72 10.07
C HIS A 44 -17.94 -9.77 11.58
N PHE A 45 -16.76 -10.22 12.02
CA PHE A 45 -16.49 -10.53 13.43
C PHE A 45 -15.41 -9.65 14.05
N SER A 46 -14.85 -8.71 13.28
CA SER A 46 -13.71 -7.89 13.70
C SER A 46 -13.81 -6.46 13.14
N ILE A 47 -12.68 -5.75 13.10
CA ILE A 47 -12.60 -4.36 12.62
C ILE A 47 -12.97 -4.25 11.13
N GLY A 48 -12.55 -5.26 10.34
CA GLY A 48 -12.82 -5.37 8.91
C GLY A 48 -11.97 -4.44 8.06
N ALA A 49 -11.11 -4.94 7.17
CA ALA A 49 -10.30 -4.09 6.30
C ALA A 49 -9.77 -4.90 5.12
N ASP A 50 -9.08 -4.26 4.18
CA ASP A 50 -8.33 -4.96 3.13
C ASP A 50 -6.98 -5.49 3.65
N GLY A 51 -6.59 -5.09 4.87
CA GLY A 51 -5.39 -5.58 5.55
C GLY A 51 -4.91 -4.68 6.69
N ILE A 52 -3.63 -4.86 7.05
CA ILE A 52 -2.92 -4.08 8.07
C ILE A 52 -1.74 -3.33 7.42
N ILE A 53 -1.54 -2.07 7.81
CA ILE A 53 -0.34 -1.31 7.49
C ILE A 53 0.38 -0.92 8.79
N LEU A 54 1.67 -1.22 8.87
CA LEU A 54 2.54 -0.78 9.95
C LEU A 54 3.27 0.50 9.53
N ILE A 55 3.28 1.49 10.42
CA ILE A 55 4.07 2.71 10.32
C ILE A 55 5.21 2.60 11.33
N MET A 56 6.42 2.39 10.82
CA MET A 56 7.59 1.98 11.61
C MET A 56 8.73 3.00 11.52
N PRO A 57 9.68 2.98 12.47
CA PRO A 57 10.95 3.68 12.33
C PRO A 57 11.71 3.23 11.06
N SER A 58 12.46 4.17 10.46
CA SER A 58 13.35 3.93 9.33
C SER A 58 14.70 4.60 9.58
N ASP A 59 15.79 3.96 9.15
CA ASP A 59 17.15 4.53 9.21
C ASP A 59 17.48 5.41 7.99
N LYS A 60 16.62 5.41 6.96
CA LYS A 60 16.91 6.04 5.64
C LYS A 60 15.79 6.95 5.12
N ALA A 61 14.67 7.04 5.82
CA ALA A 61 13.48 7.79 5.42
C ALA A 61 12.77 8.34 6.67
N ASP A 62 11.72 9.16 6.50
CA ASP A 62 10.95 9.69 7.64
C ASP A 62 10.24 8.58 8.41
N VAL A 63 9.67 7.61 7.67
CA VAL A 63 9.03 6.41 8.22
C VAL A 63 9.22 5.23 7.26
N LYS A 64 9.01 4.02 7.77
CA LYS A 64 8.92 2.78 7.01
C LYS A 64 7.50 2.24 7.03
N MET A 65 6.99 1.89 5.85
CA MET A 65 5.70 1.25 5.64
C MET A 65 5.91 -0.25 5.41
N ARG A 66 5.12 -1.09 6.10
CA ARG A 66 4.98 -2.53 5.81
C ARG A 66 3.50 -2.85 5.66
N MET A 67 3.11 -3.53 4.58
CA MET A 67 1.70 -3.79 4.26
C MET A 67 1.42 -5.28 4.20
N PHE A 68 0.37 -5.69 4.91
CA PHE A 68 -0.11 -7.06 4.95
C PHE A 68 -1.54 -7.09 4.43
N ASN A 69 -1.81 -7.96 3.45
CA ASN A 69 -3.14 -8.20 2.92
C ASN A 69 -4.02 -8.92 3.95
N TYR A 70 -5.31 -9.01 3.66
CA TYR A 70 -6.27 -9.72 4.52
C TYR A 70 -5.85 -11.17 4.81
N ASP A 71 -5.16 -11.86 3.90
CA ASP A 71 -4.72 -13.25 4.07
C ASP A 71 -3.39 -13.38 4.87
N GLY A 72 -2.83 -12.25 5.32
CA GLY A 72 -1.56 -12.20 6.04
C GLY A 72 -0.33 -12.17 5.13
N SER A 73 -0.51 -12.27 3.80
CA SER A 73 0.58 -12.11 2.85
C SER A 73 1.10 -10.67 2.87
N GLU A 74 2.41 -10.51 2.68
CA GLU A 74 3.01 -9.20 2.61
C GLU A 74 3.15 -8.74 1.15
N SER A 75 2.81 -7.48 0.89
CA SER A 75 2.94 -6.89 -0.44
C SER A 75 3.94 -5.75 -0.45
N GLU A 76 4.52 -5.50 -1.62
CA GLU A 76 5.61 -4.53 -1.73
C GLU A 76 5.15 -3.08 -1.57
N MET A 77 3.94 -2.77 -2.07
CA MET A 77 3.42 -1.41 -2.14
C MET A 77 1.90 -1.41 -2.39
N CYS A 78 1.21 -0.38 -1.88
CA CYS A 78 -0.14 -0.02 -2.30
C CYS A 78 -0.25 1.51 -2.38
N GLY A 79 -0.58 2.03 -3.57
CA GLY A 79 -0.68 3.47 -3.82
C GLY A 79 -1.75 4.17 -2.97
N ASN A 80 -2.80 3.47 -2.56
CA ASN A 80 -3.84 4.02 -1.68
C ASN A 80 -3.37 4.06 -0.22
N GLY A 81 -2.72 2.98 0.24
CA GLY A 81 -2.21 2.88 1.60
C GLY A 81 -1.15 3.93 1.93
N ILE A 82 -0.22 4.17 1.01
CA ILE A 82 0.88 5.12 1.23
C ILE A 82 0.39 6.57 1.41
N ARG A 83 -0.70 6.98 0.76
CA ARG A 83 -1.29 8.31 0.97
C ARG A 83 -1.79 8.48 2.41
N CYS A 84 -2.38 7.42 2.98
CA CYS A 84 -2.82 7.44 4.37
C CYS A 84 -1.64 7.41 5.34
N VAL A 85 -0.57 6.66 5.04
CA VAL A 85 0.67 6.69 5.83
C VAL A 85 1.24 8.11 5.85
N ALA A 86 1.32 8.77 4.70
CA ALA A 86 1.84 10.12 4.58
C ALA A 86 1.01 11.12 5.42
N LYS A 87 -0.32 11.06 5.32
CA LYS A 87 -1.24 11.85 6.15
C LYS A 87 -1.03 11.57 7.64
N TYR A 88 -1.03 10.30 8.03
CA TYR A 88 -0.87 9.91 9.44
C TYR A 88 0.44 10.41 10.04
N THR A 89 1.55 10.21 9.33
CA THR A 89 2.89 10.63 9.75
C THR A 89 2.95 12.14 10.00
N TYR A 90 2.36 12.93 9.09
CA TYR A 90 2.33 14.37 9.23
C TYR A 90 1.40 14.82 10.36
N ASP A 91 0.14 14.36 10.38
CA ASP A 91 -0.88 14.80 11.33
C ASP A 91 -0.57 14.38 12.77
N LYS A 92 0.12 13.24 12.95
CA LYS A 92 0.57 12.77 14.29
C LYS A 92 1.93 13.31 14.72
N ASN A 93 2.49 14.26 13.98
CA ASN A 93 3.80 14.88 14.26
C ASN A 93 4.95 13.86 14.33
N ILE A 94 4.88 12.75 13.61
CA ILE A 94 5.98 11.77 13.51
C ILE A 94 7.10 12.36 12.65
N SER A 95 6.74 12.99 11.53
CA SER A 95 7.62 13.86 10.75
C SER A 95 6.80 14.99 10.13
N LYS A 96 7.41 16.16 9.98
CA LYS A 96 6.80 17.34 9.34
C LYS A 96 7.48 17.71 8.01
N ASN A 97 8.32 16.83 7.48
CA ASN A 97 8.96 17.04 6.18
C ASN A 97 7.92 17.06 5.05
N ASN A 98 8.19 17.84 4.00
CA ASN A 98 7.39 17.88 2.78
C ASN A 98 8.31 18.21 1.58
N PRO A 99 8.55 17.27 0.64
CA PRO A 99 7.95 15.94 0.57
C PRO A 99 8.39 15.02 1.74
N LEU A 100 7.49 14.14 2.17
CA LEU A 100 7.81 13.03 3.07
C LEU A 100 8.51 11.93 2.28
N LYS A 101 9.54 11.32 2.87
CA LYS A 101 10.18 10.11 2.36
C LYS A 101 9.67 8.91 3.12
N ILE A 102 9.10 7.94 2.41
CA ILE A 102 8.53 6.73 3.00
C ILE A 102 9.28 5.51 2.44
N GLU A 103 9.97 4.78 3.31
CA GLU A 103 10.56 3.50 2.96
C GLU A 103 9.46 2.44 2.76
N THR A 104 9.49 1.76 1.62
CA THR A 104 8.67 0.59 1.31
C THR A 104 9.57 -0.58 0.89
N LEU A 105 8.99 -1.76 0.63
CA LEU A 105 9.76 -2.87 0.06
C LEU A 105 10.21 -2.61 -1.39
N ARG A 106 9.49 -1.76 -2.13
CA ARG A 106 9.88 -1.31 -3.48
C ARG A 106 11.04 -0.30 -3.48
N GLY A 107 11.29 0.34 -2.34
CA GLY A 107 12.26 1.43 -2.21
C GLY A 107 11.69 2.64 -1.45
N ILE A 108 12.41 3.75 -1.44
CA ILE A 108 11.93 5.00 -0.85
C ILE A 108 11.06 5.73 -1.87
N LEU A 109 9.85 6.08 -1.47
CA LEU A 109 8.93 6.90 -2.26
C LEU A 109 8.77 8.27 -1.63
N GLU A 110 8.60 9.30 -2.47
CA GLU A 110 8.33 10.67 -2.04
C GLU A 110 6.84 10.96 -2.09
N ALA A 111 6.30 11.46 -0.98
CA ALA A 111 4.92 11.88 -0.82
C ALA A 111 4.86 13.39 -0.61
N LYS A 112 4.36 14.11 -1.62
CA LYS A 112 4.14 15.55 -1.53
C LYS A 112 2.79 15.79 -0.87
N LEU A 113 2.80 16.59 0.19
CA LEU A 113 1.63 16.86 1.01
C LEU A 113 1.04 18.22 0.66
N PHE A 114 -0.28 18.29 0.54
CA PHE A 114 -1.02 19.54 0.46
C PHE A 114 -1.80 19.71 1.76
N ILE A 115 -1.41 20.72 2.54
CA ILE A 115 -1.87 20.94 3.90
C ILE A 115 -2.91 22.04 3.93
N LYS A 116 -3.97 21.84 4.71
CA LYS A 116 -5.05 22.80 4.94
C LYS A 116 -5.45 22.73 6.41
N ASP A 117 -5.57 23.89 7.07
CA ASP A 117 -5.94 23.98 8.48
C ASP A 117 -5.08 23.07 9.40
N GLU A 118 -3.76 23.08 9.17
CA GLU A 118 -2.73 22.29 9.89
C GLU A 118 -2.75 20.77 9.68
N GLU A 119 -3.68 20.23 8.90
CA GLU A 119 -3.77 18.82 8.55
C GLU A 119 -3.53 18.56 7.06
N VAL A 120 -3.11 17.35 6.71
CA VAL A 120 -3.00 16.94 5.30
C VAL A 120 -4.37 16.76 4.67
N ASP A 121 -4.66 17.51 3.60
CA ASP A 121 -5.90 17.42 2.81
C ASP A 121 -5.74 16.39 1.68
N THR A 122 -4.67 16.53 0.89
CA THR A 122 -4.38 15.61 -0.23
C THR A 122 -2.89 15.25 -0.29
N VAL A 123 -2.60 14.12 -0.94
CA VAL A 123 -1.25 13.58 -1.08
C VAL A 123 -1.01 13.20 -2.54
N GLU A 124 0.07 13.72 -3.10
CA GLU A 124 0.61 13.33 -4.39
C GLU A 124 1.76 12.36 -4.19
N ILE A 125 1.70 11.22 -4.88
CA ILE A 125 2.72 10.17 -4.83
C ILE A 125 3.32 10.04 -6.21
N ASN A 126 4.64 10.10 -6.32
CA ASN A 126 5.33 9.71 -7.54
C ASN A 126 5.30 8.18 -7.65
N MET A 127 4.64 7.66 -8.69
CA MET A 127 4.49 6.22 -8.94
C MET A 127 5.62 5.64 -9.83
N ASP A 128 6.54 6.51 -10.28
CA ASP A 128 7.53 6.29 -11.33
C ASP A 128 6.91 5.96 -12.69
N SER A 129 7.79 5.75 -13.68
CA SER A 129 7.40 5.35 -15.03
C SER A 129 6.80 3.92 -15.05
N PRO A 130 5.80 3.66 -15.91
CA PRO A 130 5.28 2.32 -16.11
C PRO A 130 6.33 1.39 -16.75
N ILE A 131 6.22 0.10 -16.44
CA ILE A 131 6.90 -0.98 -17.16
C ILE A 131 5.97 -1.44 -18.28
N LEU A 132 6.45 -1.36 -19.52
CA LEU A 132 5.68 -1.67 -20.75
C LEU A 132 6.17 -2.93 -21.49
N GLU A 133 7.36 -3.43 -21.13
CA GLU A 133 7.94 -4.62 -21.72
C GLU A 133 7.24 -5.87 -21.17
N GLY A 134 6.61 -6.66 -22.05
CA GLY A 134 5.71 -7.75 -21.69
C GLY A 134 6.33 -8.80 -20.76
N LEU A 135 7.59 -9.17 -20.98
CA LEU A 135 8.29 -10.14 -20.14
C LEU A 135 8.69 -9.57 -18.77
N LYS A 136 8.73 -8.24 -18.61
CA LYS A 136 8.94 -7.56 -17.33
C LYS A 136 7.63 -7.24 -16.59
N ILE A 137 6.47 -7.34 -17.25
CA ILE A 137 5.11 -7.28 -16.67
C ILE A 137 4.63 -8.68 -16.21
N PRO A 138 5.53 -9.63 -15.98
CA PRO A 138 5.27 -11.09 -16.02
C PRO A 138 4.23 -11.67 -16.99
N THR A 139 4.07 -11.14 -18.21
CA THR A 139 3.23 -11.81 -19.23
C THR A 139 4.01 -12.89 -20.00
N THR A 140 3.30 -13.76 -20.73
CA THR A 140 3.92 -14.71 -21.67
C THR A 140 4.21 -14.08 -23.04
N ILE A 141 3.96 -12.78 -23.23
CA ILE A 141 4.03 -12.10 -24.52
C ILE A 141 5.31 -11.29 -24.61
N ASN A 142 6.14 -11.58 -25.61
CA ASN A 142 7.39 -10.85 -25.85
C ASN A 142 7.16 -9.65 -26.80
N LYS A 143 6.51 -8.60 -26.29
CA LYS A 143 6.29 -7.32 -26.97
C LYS A 143 6.61 -6.14 -26.06
N ASN A 144 6.90 -4.97 -26.64
CA ASN A 144 7.17 -3.73 -25.91
C ASN A 144 6.74 -2.51 -26.77
N PRO A 145 5.59 -1.86 -26.52
CA PRO A 145 4.56 -2.23 -25.53
C PRO A 145 3.63 -3.37 -26.01
N ILE A 146 2.84 -3.94 -25.09
CA ILE A 146 1.66 -4.77 -25.40
C ILE A 146 0.44 -3.85 -25.46
N ILE A 147 -0.12 -3.62 -26.64
CA ILE A 147 -1.31 -2.75 -26.85
C ILE A 147 -2.32 -3.49 -27.72
N ASP A 148 -3.58 -3.47 -27.30
CA ASP A 148 -4.73 -4.08 -27.99
C ASP A 148 -4.47 -5.52 -28.46
N GLU A 149 -3.83 -6.29 -27.59
CA GLU A 149 -3.42 -7.65 -27.90
C GLU A 149 -4.60 -8.60 -27.69
N ALA A 150 -4.83 -9.52 -28.63
CA ALA A 150 -5.98 -10.42 -28.54
C ALA A 150 -5.77 -11.50 -27.47
N ILE A 151 -6.77 -11.70 -26.61
CA ILE A 151 -6.85 -12.80 -25.65
C ILE A 151 -8.20 -13.48 -25.73
N LYS A 152 -8.20 -14.82 -25.67
CA LYS A 152 -9.43 -15.62 -25.69
C LYS A 152 -9.75 -16.13 -24.29
N ILE A 153 -10.85 -15.67 -23.72
CA ILE A 153 -11.33 -16.05 -22.38
C ILE A 153 -12.72 -16.68 -22.55
N ASN A 154 -12.85 -17.94 -22.15
CA ASN A 154 -14.11 -18.71 -22.27
C ASN A 154 -14.73 -18.67 -23.67
N GLY A 155 -13.89 -18.77 -24.71
CA GLY A 155 -14.35 -18.82 -26.10
C GLY A 155 -14.60 -17.47 -26.76
N LYS A 156 -14.62 -16.36 -26.00
CA LYS A 156 -14.79 -15.00 -26.51
C LYS A 156 -13.44 -14.29 -26.60
N GLU A 157 -13.25 -13.54 -27.68
CA GLU A 157 -12.06 -12.71 -27.88
C GLU A 157 -12.24 -11.34 -27.22
N TYR A 158 -11.18 -10.87 -26.59
CA TYR A 158 -11.03 -9.55 -25.99
C TYR A 158 -9.70 -8.96 -26.46
N LEU A 159 -9.63 -7.63 -26.46
CA LEU A 159 -8.37 -6.91 -26.63
C LEU A 159 -7.94 -6.42 -25.25
N PHE A 160 -6.64 -6.49 -24.97
CA PHE A 160 -6.10 -5.95 -23.73
C PHE A 160 -4.78 -5.21 -23.96
N THR A 161 -4.51 -4.24 -23.10
CA THR A 161 -3.21 -3.57 -23.00
C THR A 161 -2.57 -3.94 -21.66
N ALA A 162 -1.32 -4.39 -21.68
CA ALA A 162 -0.61 -4.74 -20.46
C ALA A 162 0.32 -3.63 -19.99
N VAL A 163 0.30 -3.36 -18.69
CA VAL A 163 1.18 -2.39 -18.03
C VAL A 163 1.50 -2.87 -16.63
N SER A 164 2.68 -2.54 -16.11
CA SER A 164 3.00 -2.73 -14.69
C SER A 164 3.42 -1.41 -14.05
N MET A 165 2.90 -1.17 -12.85
CA MET A 165 3.34 -0.07 -11.96
C MET A 165 4.14 -0.63 -10.76
N GLY A 166 4.71 -1.82 -10.90
CA GLY A 166 5.29 -2.65 -9.84
C GLY A 166 4.54 -3.98 -9.67
N ASN A 167 3.26 -4.01 -10.05
CA ASN A 167 2.41 -5.21 -10.16
C ASN A 167 1.74 -5.26 -11.55
N PRO A 168 1.36 -6.45 -12.04
CA PRO A 168 0.81 -6.61 -13.39
C PRO A 168 -0.64 -6.14 -13.50
N HIS A 169 -0.96 -5.40 -14.58
CA HIS A 169 -2.30 -4.98 -14.95
C HIS A 169 -2.59 -5.36 -16.42
N ALA A 170 -3.82 -5.79 -16.69
CA ALA A 170 -4.37 -5.96 -18.03
C ALA A 170 -5.66 -5.12 -18.12
N VAL A 171 -5.64 -4.10 -18.97
CA VAL A 171 -6.74 -3.16 -19.21
C VAL A 171 -7.50 -3.56 -20.45
#